data_AF-A0A8T4E4V2-F1
#
_entry.id   AF-A0A8T4E4V2-F1
#
_cell.length_a   1.000
_cell.length_b   1.000
_cell.length_c   1.000
_cell.angle_alpha   90.00
_cell.angle_beta   90.00
_cell.angle_gamma   90.00
#
_symmetry.space_group_name_H-M   'P 1'
#
loop_
_entity.id
_entity.type
_entity.pdbx_description
1 polymer ?
#
loop_
_entity_poly.entity_id
_entity_poly.type
_entity_poly.pdbx_seq_one_letter_code
_entity_poly.pdbx_strand_id
1 'polypeptide(L)'
;MKYALSVFMALALLLAGCPQEGSPDGGIWGGAGSCSDSDGGIYEFTRGVATVEDGAGTDKCLGQGGSVLEYYCEDGELASTDVECPLGYVCDDGACIVTPCFDTEEDADPGVAGTVQYSGAQYADSCIDDTWVREYSCTKEGVSEEAIECEEDEKCERGECMPILPCIDSDNGKDVYSAGVASVGAASYSDICVSYNVVFEYYCEDGGVRDVQIMCPDGEECSGGVCIEAGDRECTDTDDGKSRYQRGTVSYWVGGEELSETDKCYDQDSVLEVWCTEDGSVGFGILECYDSDWCEDGACTSGS
;
A
#
# COMPACT_ATOMS: atom_id res chain seq x y z
N MET A 1 -2.94 -30.81 -39.03
CA MET A 1 -2.06 -31.62 -38.16
C MET A 1 -2.85 -31.78 -36.86
N LYS A 2 -3.36 -32.94 -36.41
CA LYS A 2 -2.79 -34.32 -36.32
C LYS A 2 -1.43 -34.29 -35.60
N TYR A 3 -1.17 -34.99 -34.50
CA TYR A 3 -1.85 -36.09 -33.77
C TYR A 3 -1.97 -35.72 -32.25
N ALA A 4 -2.77 -36.30 -31.35
CA ALA A 4 -3.59 -37.53 -31.25
C ALA A 4 -2.87 -38.84 -30.79
N LEU A 5 -3.51 -39.57 -29.87
CA LEU A 5 -3.12 -40.88 -29.25
C LEU A 5 -1.88 -40.85 -28.32
N SER A 6 -1.74 -41.72 -27.29
CA SER A 6 -2.65 -42.72 -26.68
C SER A 6 -2.20 -43.07 -25.25
N VAL A 7 -3.13 -43.55 -24.42
CA VAL A 7 -2.90 -44.45 -23.28
C VAL A 7 -2.09 -45.68 -23.72
N PHE A 8 -1.13 -46.17 -22.92
CA PHE A 8 -0.96 -47.61 -22.64
C PHE A 8 -0.06 -47.92 -21.43
N MET A 9 -0.48 -48.93 -20.66
CA MET A 9 0.25 -49.64 -19.60
C MET A 9 1.72 -49.98 -19.94
N ALA A 10 2.59 -49.93 -18.93
CA ALA A 10 3.82 -50.72 -18.89
C ALA A 10 4.07 -51.22 -17.46
N LEU A 11 3.59 -52.44 -17.17
CA LEU A 11 3.95 -53.19 -15.97
C LEU A 11 5.42 -53.66 -16.11
N ALA A 12 6.30 -53.24 -15.21
CA ALA A 12 7.68 -53.71 -15.15
C ALA A 12 7.99 -54.28 -13.75
N LEU A 13 7.81 -55.60 -13.59
CA LEU A 13 8.45 -56.31 -12.48
C LEU A 13 9.98 -56.22 -12.68
N LEU A 14 10.67 -55.63 -11.71
CA LEU A 14 12.10 -55.82 -11.53
C LEU A 14 12.36 -56.44 -10.16
N LEU A 15 12.57 -57.75 -10.18
CA LEU A 15 13.08 -58.52 -9.06
C LEU A 15 14.53 -58.09 -8.80
N ALA A 16 14.77 -57.34 -7.72
CA ALA A 16 16.07 -57.17 -7.11
C ALA A 16 15.94 -57.57 -5.63
N GLY A 17 16.47 -58.74 -5.28
CA GLY A 17 16.45 -59.20 -3.89
C GLY A 17 17.47 -58.43 -3.05
N CYS A 18 17.05 -57.93 -1.88
CA CYS A 18 17.99 -57.51 -0.85
C CYS A 18 18.57 -58.72 -0.11
N PRO A 19 19.81 -58.65 0.42
CA PRO A 19 20.49 -59.80 0.99
C PRO A 19 19.93 -60.17 2.36
N GLN A 20 19.90 -61.47 2.66
CA GLN A 20 19.90 -61.94 4.04
C GLN A 20 21.32 -61.81 4.60
N GLU A 21 21.58 -60.75 5.36
CA GLU A 21 22.52 -60.80 6.48
C GLU A 21 21.65 -61.08 7.72
N GLY A 22 21.96 -62.02 8.60
CA GLY A 22 23.28 -62.47 9.02
C GLY A 22 23.28 -62.45 10.54
N SER A 23 22.37 -63.23 11.15
CA SER A 23 22.13 -63.24 12.60
C SER A 23 23.37 -63.75 13.36
N PRO A 24 23.82 -63.04 14.41
CA PRO A 24 24.70 -63.58 15.42
C PRO A 24 23.93 -63.99 16.69
N ASP A 25 24.01 -65.28 17.00
CA ASP A 25 24.04 -65.89 18.34
C ASP A 25 23.29 -65.23 19.52
N GLY A 26 22.15 -65.83 19.85
CA GLY A 26 22.04 -66.62 21.09
C GLY A 26 22.43 -65.98 22.42
N GLY A 27 21.65 -65.00 22.89
CA GLY A 27 21.67 -64.52 24.27
C GLY A 27 20.40 -64.89 25.04
N ILE A 28 20.47 -65.89 25.94
CA ILE A 28 19.36 -66.20 26.86
C ILE A 28 19.42 -65.23 28.04
N TRP A 29 18.56 -64.20 28.03
CA TRP A 29 18.13 -63.46 29.21
C TRP A 29 16.59 -63.38 29.20
N GLY A 30 15.96 -63.46 30.37
CA GLY A 30 14.53 -63.76 30.47
C GLY A 30 13.64 -62.52 30.53
N GLY A 31 12.42 -62.67 30.02
CA GLY A 31 11.29 -61.77 30.32
C GLY A 31 11.33 -60.41 29.63
N ALA A 32 11.32 -60.39 28.29
CA ALA A 32 10.80 -59.23 27.56
C ALA A 32 9.29 -59.45 27.37
N GLY A 33 8.46 -58.45 27.70
CA GLY A 33 7.04 -58.45 27.39
C GLY A 33 6.84 -58.50 25.87
N SER A 34 5.86 -59.30 25.41
CA SER A 34 5.50 -59.33 24.00
C SER A 34 4.46 -58.24 23.72
N CYS A 35 4.92 -57.00 23.55
CA CYS A 35 4.12 -55.96 22.93
C CYS A 35 4.15 -56.09 21.41
N SER A 36 3.00 -55.93 20.76
CA SER A 36 2.90 -55.79 19.30
C SER A 36 2.02 -54.60 18.93
N ASP A 37 2.48 -53.85 17.95
CA ASP A 37 1.90 -52.59 17.48
C ASP A 37 1.40 -52.75 16.04
N SER A 38 0.32 -52.07 15.66
CA SER A 38 -0.37 -52.32 14.38
C SER A 38 -0.01 -51.36 13.25
N ASP A 39 0.39 -50.13 13.56
CA ASP A 39 0.99 -49.15 12.62
C ASP A 39 2.52 -49.15 12.73
N GLY A 40 3.06 -49.51 13.91
CA GLY A 40 4.48 -49.75 14.14
C GLY A 40 5.20 -48.67 14.96
N GLY A 41 4.49 -47.88 15.76
CA GLY A 41 5.10 -46.97 16.73
C GLY A 41 4.21 -45.78 17.03
N ILE A 42 4.74 -44.57 16.85
CA ILE A 42 3.96 -43.33 16.94
C ILE A 42 3.70 -42.88 15.49
N TYR A 43 2.48 -43.04 15.01
CA TYR A 43 2.00 -42.82 13.64
C TYR A 43 0.57 -42.25 13.62
N GLU A 44 0.45 -40.98 13.99
CA GLU A 44 -0.80 -40.26 14.24
C GLU A 44 -1.80 -40.23 13.06
N PHE A 45 -1.38 -40.56 11.83
CA PHE A 45 -2.22 -40.62 10.63
C PHE A 45 -2.92 -41.97 10.42
N THR A 46 -2.64 -42.98 11.23
CA THR A 46 -3.26 -44.31 11.14
C THR A 46 -3.78 -44.69 12.51
N ARG A 47 -5.03 -45.18 12.58
CA ARG A 47 -5.58 -45.66 13.85
C ARG A 47 -4.95 -47.01 14.22
N GLY A 48 -4.19 -47.03 15.31
CA GLY A 48 -3.47 -48.16 15.86
C GLY A 48 -4.10 -48.88 17.03
N VAL A 49 -3.46 -49.99 17.39
CA VAL A 49 -3.75 -50.89 18.52
C VAL A 49 -2.45 -51.57 18.98
N ALA A 50 -1.81 -51.05 20.03
CA ALA A 50 -0.74 -51.75 20.73
C ALA A 50 -1.30 -52.78 21.74
N THR A 51 -0.80 -54.02 21.71
CA THR A 51 -1.28 -55.15 22.54
C THR A 51 -0.16 -55.85 23.29
N VAL A 52 -0.38 -56.18 24.57
CA VAL A 52 0.48 -57.01 25.44
C VAL A 52 -0.32 -58.23 25.96
N GLU A 53 0.32 -59.19 26.66
CA GLU A 53 -0.35 -60.41 27.14
C GLU A 53 -1.60 -60.14 28.01
N ASP A 54 -1.58 -59.09 28.83
CA ASP A 54 -2.63 -58.76 29.80
C ASP A 54 -3.52 -57.56 29.38
N GLY A 55 -3.36 -56.98 28.18
CA GLY A 55 -4.12 -55.78 27.81
C GLY A 55 -3.83 -55.20 26.42
N ALA A 56 -4.57 -54.14 26.05
CA ALA A 56 -4.40 -53.42 24.80
C ALA A 56 -4.70 -51.92 24.96
N GLY A 57 -3.95 -51.10 24.24
CA GLY A 57 -4.28 -49.72 23.90
C GLY A 57 -4.96 -49.66 22.52
N THR A 58 -5.65 -48.57 22.24
CA THR A 58 -6.23 -48.30 20.92
C THR A 58 -6.35 -46.80 20.78
N ASP A 59 -5.88 -46.29 19.65
CA ASP A 59 -5.77 -44.86 19.47
C ASP A 59 -7.13 -44.21 19.43
N LYS A 60 -7.19 -43.02 20.01
CA LYS A 60 -8.43 -42.31 20.27
C LYS A 60 -8.17 -40.82 20.37
N CYS A 61 -9.14 -40.04 19.91
CA CYS A 61 -9.05 -38.59 20.00
C CYS A 61 -9.17 -38.10 21.45
N LEU A 62 -8.32 -37.13 21.80
CA LEU A 62 -8.34 -36.44 23.08
C LEU A 62 -9.08 -35.10 23.00
N GLY A 63 -9.67 -34.71 24.12
CA GLY A 63 -10.34 -33.42 24.27
C GLY A 63 -11.40 -33.18 23.20
N GLN A 64 -11.26 -32.09 22.46
CA GLN A 64 -12.15 -31.75 21.33
C GLN A 64 -11.65 -32.27 19.98
N GLY A 65 -10.65 -33.15 19.91
CA GLY A 65 -10.16 -33.75 18.65
C GLY A 65 -8.98 -33.02 17.97
N GLY A 66 -8.22 -32.20 18.70
CA GLY A 66 -6.96 -31.62 18.20
C GLY A 66 -5.75 -32.56 18.34
N SER A 67 -5.89 -33.67 19.07
CA SER A 67 -4.78 -34.59 19.37
C SER A 67 -5.26 -36.04 19.43
N VAL A 68 -4.39 -36.96 19.05
CA VAL A 68 -4.52 -38.41 19.25
C VAL A 68 -3.86 -38.76 20.58
N LEU A 69 -4.50 -39.59 21.42
CA LEU A 69 -3.76 -40.40 22.39
C LEU A 69 -3.28 -41.64 21.67
N GLU A 70 -2.00 -41.63 21.34
CA GLU A 70 -1.31 -42.72 20.68
C GLU A 70 -0.95 -43.80 21.71
N TYR A 71 -1.17 -45.07 21.38
CA TYR A 71 -0.75 -46.24 22.14
C TYR A 71 0.25 -47.06 21.34
N TYR A 72 1.49 -47.06 21.80
CA TYR A 72 2.61 -47.67 21.09
C TYR A 72 3.38 -48.66 21.97
N CYS A 73 4.23 -49.47 21.35
CA CYS A 73 5.12 -50.39 22.08
C CYS A 73 6.48 -49.77 22.40
N GLU A 74 6.87 -49.72 23.68
CA GLU A 74 8.19 -49.27 24.14
C GLU A 74 8.81 -50.32 25.07
N ASP A 75 10.05 -50.76 24.77
CA ASP A 75 10.80 -51.80 25.51
C ASP A 75 10.04 -53.13 25.79
N GLY A 76 8.98 -53.41 25.00
CA GLY A 76 8.13 -54.61 25.15
C GLY A 76 6.90 -54.41 26.06
N GLU A 77 6.67 -53.19 26.53
CA GLU A 77 5.54 -52.78 27.35
C GLU A 77 4.59 -51.85 26.56
N LEU A 78 3.36 -51.69 27.06
CA LEU A 78 2.38 -50.77 26.50
C LEU A 78 2.65 -49.34 26.98
N ALA A 79 2.99 -48.44 26.06
CA ALA A 79 3.19 -47.02 26.31
C ALA A 79 2.06 -46.18 25.67
N SER A 80 2.01 -44.89 25.98
CA SER A 80 1.12 -43.94 25.31
C SER A 80 1.61 -42.50 25.39
N THR A 81 1.36 -41.71 24.35
CA THR A 81 1.69 -40.28 24.29
C THR A 81 0.58 -39.48 23.61
N ASP A 82 0.46 -38.20 23.95
CA ASP A 82 -0.43 -37.27 23.26
C ASP A 82 0.32 -36.74 22.02
N VAL A 83 -0.27 -36.86 20.83
CA VAL A 83 0.26 -36.32 19.57
C VAL A 83 -0.73 -35.32 18.99
N GLU A 84 -0.29 -34.08 18.77
CA GLU A 84 -1.12 -33.03 18.18
C GLU A 84 -1.22 -33.23 16.66
N CYS A 85 -2.44 -33.13 16.11
CA CYS A 85 -2.61 -33.26 14.67
C CYS A 85 -2.01 -32.04 13.95
N PRO A 86 -1.23 -32.22 12.87
CA PRO A 86 -0.67 -31.10 12.12
C PRO A 86 -1.75 -30.18 11.52
N LEU A 87 -1.38 -28.93 11.25
CA LEU A 87 -2.26 -27.95 10.61
C LEU A 87 -2.93 -28.52 9.35
N GLY A 88 -4.25 -28.33 9.25
CA GLY A 88 -5.08 -28.92 8.19
C GLY A 88 -5.51 -30.37 8.43
N TYR A 89 -5.31 -30.92 9.64
CA TYR A 89 -5.83 -32.22 10.06
C TYR A 89 -6.63 -32.12 11.36
N VAL A 90 -7.57 -33.05 11.55
CA VAL A 90 -8.37 -33.21 12.78
C VAL A 90 -8.34 -34.68 13.18
N CYS A 91 -8.34 -34.98 14.49
CA CYS A 91 -8.48 -36.35 14.93
C CYS A 91 -9.92 -36.83 14.71
N ASP A 92 -10.09 -37.87 13.90
CA ASP A 92 -11.33 -38.65 13.75
C ASP A 92 -11.02 -40.14 13.91
N ASP A 93 -11.89 -40.87 14.60
CA ASP A 93 -11.76 -42.30 14.95
C ASP A 93 -10.36 -42.75 15.46
N GLY A 94 -9.58 -41.84 16.06
CA GLY A 94 -8.23 -42.13 16.56
C GLY A 94 -7.10 -41.96 15.54
N ALA A 95 -7.32 -41.19 14.46
CA ALA A 95 -6.27 -40.80 13.52
C ALA A 95 -6.47 -39.35 13.05
N CYS A 96 -5.37 -38.65 12.76
CA CYS A 96 -5.38 -37.35 12.10
C CYS A 96 -5.78 -37.51 10.63
N ILE A 97 -6.98 -37.04 10.27
CA ILE A 97 -7.50 -37.01 8.90
C ILE A 97 -7.52 -35.59 8.34
N VAL A 98 -7.40 -35.44 7.02
CA VAL A 98 -7.37 -34.12 6.35
C VAL A 98 -8.68 -33.38 6.62
N THR A 99 -8.59 -32.19 7.21
CA THR A 99 -9.70 -31.27 7.37
C THR A 99 -10.08 -30.67 6.02
N PRO A 100 -11.37 -30.64 5.61
CA PRO A 100 -11.79 -30.02 4.36
C PRO A 100 -11.81 -28.48 4.41
N CYS A 101 -11.24 -27.89 5.46
CA CYS A 101 -11.12 -26.47 5.75
C CYS A 101 -9.64 -26.11 5.87
N PHE A 102 -9.19 -25.12 5.13
CA PHE A 102 -7.88 -24.49 5.25
C PHE A 102 -8.09 -23.00 5.48
N ASP A 103 -7.32 -22.44 6.41
CA ASP A 103 -7.37 -21.04 6.80
C ASP A 103 -6.04 -20.35 6.49
N THR A 104 -6.05 -19.06 6.18
CA THR A 104 -4.80 -18.29 6.00
C THR A 104 -4.29 -17.66 7.29
N GLU A 105 -5.11 -17.56 8.33
CA GLU A 105 -4.69 -17.15 9.68
C GLU A 105 -5.00 -18.20 10.76
N GLU A 106 -4.68 -17.86 12.01
CA GLU A 106 -4.95 -18.68 13.19
C GLU A 106 -6.07 -18.02 14.00
N ASP A 107 -7.15 -18.77 14.24
CA ASP A 107 -8.41 -18.30 14.84
C ASP A 107 -9.11 -17.19 14.02
N ALA A 108 -9.97 -16.40 14.65
CA ALA A 108 -10.74 -15.30 14.05
C ALA A 108 -10.12 -13.97 14.50
N ASP A 109 -9.03 -13.55 13.85
CA ASP A 109 -8.25 -12.36 14.22
C ASP A 109 -8.62 -11.17 13.31
N PRO A 110 -9.51 -10.26 13.76
CA PRO A 110 -9.98 -9.15 12.94
C PRO A 110 -8.85 -8.16 12.57
N GLY A 111 -7.66 -8.26 13.16
CA GLY A 111 -6.49 -7.45 12.83
C GLY A 111 -5.72 -7.93 11.58
N VAL A 112 -6.15 -9.01 10.93
CA VAL A 112 -5.54 -9.59 9.74
C VAL A 112 -6.63 -9.88 8.70
N ALA A 113 -6.39 -9.53 7.44
CA ALA A 113 -7.32 -9.88 6.36
C ALA A 113 -6.93 -11.23 5.72
N GLY A 114 -7.66 -12.30 6.06
CA GLY A 114 -7.41 -13.63 5.54
C GLY A 114 -8.48 -14.20 4.60
N THR A 115 -8.67 -15.51 4.72
CA THR A 115 -9.33 -16.37 3.72
C THR A 115 -9.44 -17.82 4.20
N VAL A 116 -10.67 -18.30 4.32
CA VAL A 116 -10.99 -19.72 4.47
C VAL A 116 -11.31 -20.38 3.13
N GLN A 117 -10.61 -21.47 2.82
CA GLN A 117 -10.95 -22.40 1.74
C GLN A 117 -11.64 -23.65 2.30
N TYR A 118 -12.92 -23.86 1.96
CA TYR A 118 -13.70 -25.01 2.41
C TYR A 118 -14.49 -25.66 1.28
N SER A 119 -14.34 -26.99 1.12
CA SER A 119 -15.11 -27.79 0.15
C SER A 119 -15.07 -27.25 -1.31
N GLY A 120 -13.97 -26.58 -1.68
CA GLY A 120 -13.79 -25.95 -2.99
C GLY A 120 -14.43 -24.56 -3.16
N ALA A 121 -15.10 -24.03 -2.13
CA ALA A 121 -15.46 -22.63 -2.01
C ALA A 121 -14.34 -21.84 -1.31
N GLN A 122 -14.35 -20.52 -1.50
CA GLN A 122 -13.47 -19.58 -0.81
C GLN A 122 -14.35 -18.53 -0.12
N TYR A 123 -14.03 -18.27 1.14
CA TYR A 123 -14.58 -17.25 2.01
C TYR A 123 -13.41 -16.33 2.37
N ALA A 124 -13.64 -15.03 2.48
CA ALA A 124 -12.60 -14.05 2.73
C ALA A 124 -13.19 -12.88 3.51
N ASP A 125 -12.37 -12.31 4.37
CA ASP A 125 -12.81 -11.38 5.40
C ASP A 125 -13.15 -10.05 4.77
N SER A 126 -14.17 -9.41 5.32
CA SER A 126 -14.88 -8.37 4.60
C SER A 126 -15.57 -7.40 5.52
N CYS A 127 -15.33 -6.12 5.28
CA CYS A 127 -16.05 -5.06 5.99
C CYS A 127 -17.56 -5.17 5.74
N ILE A 128 -18.33 -5.28 6.83
CA ILE A 128 -19.78 -5.14 6.84
C ILE A 128 -20.11 -3.65 6.69
N ASP A 129 -19.42 -2.82 7.47
CA ASP A 129 -19.39 -1.36 7.42
C ASP A 129 -17.99 -0.88 7.86
N ASP A 130 -17.83 0.40 8.22
CA ASP A 130 -16.56 0.98 8.68
C ASP A 130 -16.17 0.57 10.11
N THR A 131 -17.04 -0.08 10.86
CA THR A 131 -16.81 -0.51 12.25
C THR A 131 -16.86 -2.02 12.48
N TRP A 132 -17.40 -2.81 11.54
CA TRP A 132 -17.53 -4.27 11.69
C TRP A 132 -16.83 -5.05 10.58
N VAL A 133 -15.93 -5.96 10.96
CA VAL A 133 -15.38 -7.03 10.11
C VAL A 133 -16.38 -8.20 10.13
N ARG A 134 -16.67 -8.78 8.95
CA ARG A 134 -17.13 -10.16 8.84
C ARG A 134 -15.91 -11.04 8.69
N GLU A 135 -15.76 -11.92 9.65
CA GLU A 135 -14.63 -12.81 9.86
C GLU A 135 -15.02 -14.25 9.55
N TYR A 136 -14.15 -14.98 8.86
CA TYR A 136 -14.31 -16.37 8.50
C TYR A 136 -13.14 -17.18 9.04
N SER A 137 -13.42 -18.16 9.92
CA SER A 137 -12.38 -19.03 10.46
C SER A 137 -12.70 -20.52 10.33
N CYS A 138 -11.67 -21.36 10.30
CA CYS A 138 -11.82 -22.81 10.24
C CYS A 138 -12.11 -23.46 11.60
N THR A 139 -13.22 -24.20 11.66
CA THR A 139 -13.62 -25.02 12.81
C THR A 139 -13.70 -26.51 12.45
N LYS A 140 -13.93 -27.34 13.46
CA LYS A 140 -14.11 -28.79 13.28
C LYS A 140 -15.40 -29.17 12.54
N GLU A 141 -16.38 -28.27 12.48
CA GLU A 141 -17.63 -28.47 11.73
C GLU A 141 -17.56 -27.88 10.30
N GLY A 142 -16.54 -27.06 10.01
CA GLY A 142 -16.35 -26.34 8.75
C GLY A 142 -16.07 -24.86 8.99
N VAL A 143 -16.55 -24.01 8.10
CA VAL A 143 -16.38 -22.54 8.19
C VAL A 143 -17.26 -21.96 9.31
N SER A 144 -16.68 -21.17 10.21
CA SER A 144 -17.41 -20.21 11.06
C SER A 144 -17.56 -18.88 10.32
N GLU A 145 -18.64 -18.14 10.60
CA GLU A 145 -18.79 -16.74 10.19
C GLU A 145 -19.13 -15.93 11.46
N GLU A 146 -18.26 -14.99 11.81
CA GLU A 146 -18.45 -14.09 12.93
C GLU A 146 -18.49 -12.63 12.45
N ALA A 147 -19.06 -11.75 13.28
CA ALA A 147 -19.04 -10.31 13.06
C ALA A 147 -18.34 -9.69 14.27
N ILE A 148 -17.21 -9.02 14.03
CA ILE A 148 -16.34 -8.47 15.06
C ILE A 148 -16.28 -6.96 14.91
N GLU A 149 -16.48 -6.23 16.01
CA GLU A 149 -16.42 -4.77 16.07
C GLU A 149 -14.95 -4.35 16.24
N CYS A 150 -14.48 -3.41 15.43
CA CYS A 150 -13.15 -2.81 15.59
C CYS A 150 -13.12 -1.90 16.83
N GLU A 151 -11.93 -1.67 17.39
CA GLU A 151 -11.76 -0.78 18.55
C GLU A 151 -12.01 0.71 18.19
N GLU A 152 -12.19 1.58 19.20
CA GLU A 152 -12.61 2.99 19.01
C GLU A 152 -11.64 3.82 18.14
N ASP A 153 -10.36 3.45 18.08
CA ASP A 153 -9.32 4.06 17.23
C ASP A 153 -8.99 3.27 15.96
N GLU A 154 -9.84 2.31 15.58
CA GLU A 154 -9.73 1.49 14.38
C GLU A 154 -10.96 1.62 13.46
N LYS A 155 -10.80 1.19 12.22
CA LYS A 155 -11.89 1.06 11.24
C LYS A 155 -11.68 -0.19 10.39
N CYS A 156 -12.73 -0.80 9.89
CA CYS A 156 -12.56 -1.85 8.89
C CYS A 156 -12.11 -1.25 7.54
N GLU A 157 -10.98 -1.70 7.01
CA GLU A 157 -10.57 -1.46 5.63
C GLU A 157 -9.99 -2.75 5.03
N ARG A 158 -10.54 -3.20 3.88
CA ARG A 158 -10.10 -4.40 3.13
C ARG A 158 -10.30 -5.76 3.82
N GLY A 159 -11.10 -5.80 4.89
CA GLY A 159 -11.40 -7.04 5.62
C GLY A 159 -10.71 -7.15 6.97
N GLU A 160 -9.88 -6.16 7.33
CA GLU A 160 -9.15 -6.08 8.60
C GLU A 160 -9.48 -4.77 9.32
N CYS A 161 -9.46 -4.79 10.65
CA CYS A 161 -9.48 -3.62 11.52
C CYS A 161 -8.12 -2.93 11.46
N MET A 162 -8.12 -1.67 11.03
CA MET A 162 -6.92 -0.89 10.76
C MET A 162 -6.95 0.41 11.57
N PRO A 163 -5.84 0.81 12.21
CA PRO A 163 -5.76 2.06 12.96
C PRO A 163 -6.17 3.29 12.14
N ILE A 164 -7.03 4.13 12.70
CA ILE A 164 -7.42 5.42 12.13
C ILE A 164 -6.24 6.37 12.28
N LEU A 165 -5.45 6.50 11.20
CA LEU A 165 -4.32 7.42 11.18
C LEU A 165 -4.83 8.87 11.23
N PRO A 166 -4.38 9.69 12.20
CA PRO A 166 -4.82 11.08 12.30
C PRO A 166 -4.33 11.88 11.09
N CYS A 167 -5.22 12.72 10.55
CA CYS A 167 -4.82 13.79 9.65
C CYS A 167 -4.15 14.91 10.46
N ILE A 168 -2.96 15.32 10.05
CA ILE A 168 -2.18 16.41 10.65
C ILE A 168 -2.04 17.53 9.62
N ASP A 169 -2.40 18.72 10.03
CA ASP A 169 -2.43 19.96 9.24
C ASP A 169 -1.46 20.96 9.89
N SER A 170 -0.60 21.63 9.11
CA SER A 170 0.47 22.48 9.67
C SER A 170 0.12 23.95 9.83
N ASP A 171 -0.88 24.45 9.10
CA ASP A 171 -1.41 25.83 9.24
C ASP A 171 -2.74 25.88 9.99
N ASN A 172 -3.45 24.74 10.10
CA ASN A 172 -4.76 24.54 10.72
C ASN A 172 -5.96 24.96 9.85
N GLY A 173 -6.03 24.47 8.63
CA GLY A 173 -7.26 24.34 7.87
C GLY A 173 -7.16 25.01 6.52
N LYS A 174 -7.83 26.16 6.37
CA LYS A 174 -7.89 26.88 5.08
C LYS A 174 -7.19 28.23 5.21
N ASP A 175 -5.91 28.21 5.59
CA ASP A 175 -5.07 29.39 5.77
C ASP A 175 -4.13 29.66 4.57
N VAL A 176 -4.68 30.29 3.54
CA VAL A 176 -3.94 30.78 2.37
C VAL A 176 -2.79 31.76 2.69
N TYR A 177 -2.58 32.18 3.95
CA TYR A 177 -1.48 33.08 4.35
C TYR A 177 -0.28 32.37 4.98
N SER A 178 -0.39 31.08 5.29
CA SER A 178 0.67 30.28 5.93
C SER A 178 0.91 29.01 5.11
N ALA A 179 2.09 28.82 4.53
CA ALA A 179 2.33 27.68 3.64
C ALA A 179 2.23 26.35 4.41
N GLY A 180 1.25 25.52 4.04
CA GLY A 180 0.81 24.35 4.74
C GLY A 180 1.26 23.02 4.16
N VAL A 181 1.01 21.98 4.98
CA VAL A 181 1.14 20.57 4.64
C VAL A 181 0.08 19.78 5.40
N ALA A 182 -0.95 19.30 4.71
CA ALA A 182 -1.84 18.27 5.24
C ALA A 182 -1.24 16.88 5.01
N SER A 183 -1.32 16.02 6.02
CA SER A 183 -0.68 14.69 6.00
C SER A 183 -1.53 13.63 6.70
N VAL A 184 -1.49 12.41 6.20
CA VAL A 184 -2.14 11.23 6.80
C VAL A 184 -1.24 10.02 6.59
N GLY A 185 -0.76 9.43 7.70
CA GLY A 185 0.23 8.36 7.66
C GLY A 185 1.52 8.79 6.96
N ALA A 186 1.84 8.13 5.84
CA ALA A 186 3.01 8.42 5.01
C ALA A 186 2.71 9.35 3.82
N ALA A 187 1.45 9.76 3.62
CA ALA A 187 1.06 10.69 2.55
C ALA A 187 1.09 12.13 3.08
N SER A 188 1.60 13.05 2.26
CA SER A 188 1.70 14.49 2.56
C SER A 188 1.41 15.31 1.31
N TYR A 189 0.66 16.39 1.47
CA TYR A 189 0.22 17.29 0.41
C TYR A 189 0.47 18.72 0.88
N SER A 190 1.20 19.50 0.09
CA SER A 190 1.53 20.90 0.39
C SER A 190 0.74 21.84 -0.50
N ASP A 191 0.44 23.04 -0.01
CA ASP A 191 -0.27 24.04 -0.80
C ASP A 191 0.57 24.52 -1.97
N ILE A 192 -0.09 24.77 -3.08
CA ILE A 192 0.57 25.16 -4.33
C ILE A 192 -0.22 26.24 -5.05
N CYS A 193 0.49 27.13 -5.73
CA CYS A 193 -0.12 28.04 -6.68
C CYS A 193 -0.47 27.29 -7.97
N VAL A 194 -1.77 27.14 -8.26
CA VAL A 194 -2.25 26.60 -9.55
C VAL A 194 -2.46 27.69 -10.60
N SER A 195 -2.49 28.95 -10.18
CA SER A 195 -2.36 30.12 -11.06
C SER A 195 -1.85 31.33 -10.26
N TYR A 196 -1.64 32.47 -10.93
CA TYR A 196 -1.08 33.69 -10.32
C TYR A 196 -1.91 34.24 -9.14
N ASN A 197 -3.18 33.89 -8.99
CA ASN A 197 -4.04 34.35 -7.90
C ASN A 197 -4.91 33.23 -7.30
N VAL A 198 -4.51 31.97 -7.44
CA VAL A 198 -5.26 30.84 -6.86
C VAL A 198 -4.31 29.87 -6.16
N VAL A 199 -4.48 29.78 -4.84
CA VAL A 199 -3.93 28.73 -3.99
C VAL A 199 -4.79 27.47 -4.17
N PHE A 200 -4.12 26.33 -4.32
CA PHE A 200 -4.73 25.01 -4.17
C PHE A 200 -4.33 24.50 -2.79
N GLU A 201 -5.29 24.59 -1.89
CA GLU A 201 -5.18 24.32 -0.46
C GLU A 201 -5.35 22.83 -0.17
N TYR A 202 -4.52 22.25 0.68
CA TYR A 202 -4.71 20.92 1.25
C TYR A 202 -4.88 21.00 2.76
N TYR A 203 -5.99 20.47 3.26
CA TYR A 203 -6.41 20.67 4.65
C TYR A 203 -6.97 19.41 5.29
N CYS A 204 -6.97 19.33 6.62
CA CYS A 204 -7.57 18.21 7.36
C CYS A 204 -9.04 18.46 7.75
N GLU A 205 -9.93 17.54 7.39
CA GLU A 205 -11.36 17.57 7.75
C GLU A 205 -11.91 16.14 7.84
N ASP A 206 -12.69 15.86 8.89
CA ASP A 206 -13.22 14.53 9.23
C ASP A 206 -12.16 13.41 9.22
N GLY A 207 -10.97 13.69 9.77
CA GLY A 207 -9.86 12.74 9.88
C GLY A 207 -9.15 12.41 8.56
N GLY A 208 -9.49 13.07 7.45
CA GLY A 208 -8.84 12.87 6.16
C GLY A 208 -8.34 14.16 5.53
N VAL A 209 -7.40 14.04 4.59
CA VAL A 209 -6.99 15.16 3.74
C VAL A 209 -8.13 15.51 2.77
N ARG A 210 -8.31 16.80 2.53
CA ARG A 210 -9.21 17.42 1.56
C ARG A 210 -8.47 18.48 0.76
N ASP A 211 -9.05 18.90 -0.35
CA ASP A 211 -8.53 19.97 -1.20
C ASP A 211 -9.58 21.04 -1.54
N VAL A 212 -9.13 22.28 -1.75
CA VAL A 212 -9.98 23.36 -2.28
C VAL A 212 -9.13 24.39 -3.04
N GLN A 213 -9.69 24.99 -4.09
CA GLN A 213 -9.08 26.15 -4.76
C GLN A 213 -9.62 27.45 -4.16
N ILE A 214 -8.72 28.28 -3.64
CA ILE A 214 -9.03 29.57 -3.01
C ILE A 214 -8.36 30.68 -3.83
N MET A 215 -9.16 31.66 -4.25
CA MET A 215 -8.66 32.84 -4.95
C MET A 215 -8.10 33.84 -3.94
N CYS A 216 -6.90 34.37 -4.19
CA CYS A 216 -6.32 35.41 -3.37
C CYS A 216 -7.18 36.71 -3.45
N PRO A 217 -7.34 37.44 -2.34
CA PRO A 217 -8.02 38.74 -2.29
C PRO A 217 -7.52 39.77 -3.32
N ASP A 218 -8.36 40.78 -3.55
CA ASP A 218 -8.02 41.94 -4.39
C ASP A 218 -6.77 42.65 -3.85
N GLY A 219 -5.69 42.66 -4.62
CA GLY A 219 -4.39 43.23 -4.23
C GLY A 219 -3.31 42.19 -3.93
N GLU A 220 -3.67 40.91 -3.84
CA GLU A 220 -2.75 39.81 -3.53
C GLU A 220 -2.48 38.92 -4.75
N GLU A 221 -1.33 38.24 -4.77
CA GLU A 221 -0.97 37.19 -5.73
C GLU A 221 -0.52 35.91 -5.01
N CYS A 222 -0.65 34.76 -5.67
CA CYS A 222 -0.18 33.50 -5.13
C CYS A 222 1.30 33.31 -5.42
N SER A 223 2.10 33.12 -4.38
CA SER A 223 3.51 32.74 -4.47
C SER A 223 3.85 31.69 -3.40
N GLY A 224 4.55 30.62 -3.79
CA GLY A 224 5.02 29.60 -2.84
C GLY A 224 3.93 28.82 -2.10
N GLY A 225 2.70 28.78 -2.62
CA GLY A 225 1.54 28.14 -1.97
C GLY A 225 0.69 29.07 -1.11
N VAL A 226 1.06 30.34 -0.97
CA VAL A 226 0.31 31.34 -0.18
C VAL A 226 -0.05 32.56 -1.00
N CYS A 227 -1.10 33.26 -0.57
CA CYS A 227 -1.39 34.61 -0.99
C CYS A 227 -0.48 35.61 -0.26
N ILE A 228 0.19 36.45 -1.04
CA ILE A 228 1.02 37.56 -0.58
C ILE A 228 0.47 38.85 -1.20
N GLU A 229 0.67 39.99 -0.53
CA GLU A 229 0.49 41.31 -1.17
C GLU A 229 1.24 41.30 -2.51
N ALA A 230 0.54 41.56 -3.61
CA ALA A 230 1.17 41.62 -4.92
C ALA A 230 2.14 42.79 -4.87
N GLY A 231 3.44 42.47 -4.87
CA GLY A 231 4.49 43.43 -4.55
C GLY A 231 4.32 44.70 -5.38
N ASP A 232 4.56 45.86 -4.74
CA ASP A 232 4.58 47.17 -5.42
C ASP A 232 5.25 46.97 -6.78
N ARG A 233 4.49 47.19 -7.86
CA ARG A 233 4.95 46.88 -9.20
C ARG A 233 6.05 47.87 -9.59
N GLU A 234 7.28 47.56 -9.18
CA GLU A 234 8.49 48.25 -9.57
C GLU A 234 8.81 47.91 -11.03
N CYS A 235 7.93 48.37 -11.92
CA CYS A 235 8.30 48.71 -13.27
C CYS A 235 9.26 49.90 -13.15
N THR A 236 10.52 49.69 -13.51
CA THR A 236 11.55 50.73 -13.54
C THR A 236 11.97 50.97 -14.98
N ASP A 237 12.14 52.24 -15.34
CA ASP A 237 12.30 52.70 -16.71
C ASP A 237 13.54 53.59 -16.82
N THR A 238 14.47 53.31 -17.74
CA THR A 238 15.76 54.02 -17.78
C THR A 238 15.73 55.39 -18.47
N ASP A 239 14.62 55.76 -19.11
CA ASP A 239 14.42 57.07 -19.73
C ASP A 239 13.10 57.77 -19.36
N ASP A 240 12.54 57.38 -18.21
CA ASP A 240 11.40 58.05 -17.54
C ASP A 240 10.14 58.19 -18.42
N GLY A 241 9.78 57.13 -19.14
CA GLY A 241 8.53 57.01 -19.87
C GLY A 241 8.72 57.06 -21.39
N LYS A 242 7.82 57.76 -22.10
CA LYS A 242 7.79 57.76 -23.58
C LYS A 242 8.80 58.74 -24.19
N SER A 243 10.00 58.27 -24.53
CA SER A 243 11.12 58.99 -25.13
C SER A 243 11.70 58.34 -26.41
N ARG A 244 11.04 58.53 -27.58
CA ARG A 244 11.57 58.14 -28.91
C ARG A 244 13.01 58.57 -29.28
N TYR A 245 13.64 59.47 -28.51
CA TYR A 245 14.99 60.01 -28.75
C TYR A 245 16.03 59.53 -27.72
N GLN A 246 15.60 58.73 -26.75
CA GLN A 246 16.46 58.00 -25.84
C GLN A 246 16.18 56.51 -26.07
N ARG A 247 17.03 55.65 -25.52
CA ARG A 247 16.88 54.20 -25.60
C ARG A 247 16.59 53.70 -24.20
N GLY A 248 15.33 53.42 -23.94
CA GLY A 248 14.79 52.91 -22.69
C GLY A 248 15.06 51.42 -22.50
N THR A 249 14.97 51.00 -21.25
CA THR A 249 14.91 49.61 -20.82
C THR A 249 14.02 49.56 -19.61
N VAL A 250 12.96 48.76 -19.72
CA VAL A 250 12.00 48.53 -18.66
C VAL A 250 12.35 47.22 -17.97
N SER A 251 12.63 47.27 -16.66
CA SER A 251 12.70 46.10 -15.78
C SER A 251 11.40 45.96 -14.99
N TYR A 252 10.85 44.75 -14.90
CA TYR A 252 9.56 44.47 -14.26
C TYR A 252 9.49 43.02 -13.76
N TRP A 253 8.59 42.73 -12.82
CA TRP A 253 8.46 41.41 -12.22
C TRP A 253 7.19 40.68 -12.69
N VAL A 254 7.29 39.38 -12.98
CA VAL A 254 6.14 38.50 -13.28
C VAL A 254 6.35 37.16 -12.59
N GLY A 255 5.44 36.78 -11.67
CA GLY A 255 5.49 35.48 -11.00
C GLY A 255 6.77 35.23 -10.19
N GLY A 256 7.35 36.29 -9.63
CA GLY A 256 8.62 36.23 -8.88
C GLY A 256 9.89 36.19 -9.72
N GLU A 257 9.81 36.27 -11.05
CA GLU A 257 10.98 36.43 -11.94
C GLU A 257 11.12 37.89 -12.43
N GLU A 258 12.34 38.42 -12.41
CA GLU A 258 12.68 39.71 -13.02
C GLU A 258 12.86 39.56 -14.53
N LEU A 259 12.06 40.30 -15.29
CA LEU A 259 12.10 40.38 -16.75
C LEU A 259 12.52 41.79 -17.17
N SER A 260 13.09 41.90 -18.37
CA SER A 260 13.38 43.21 -18.97
C SER A 260 13.14 43.22 -20.48
N GLU A 261 12.69 44.37 -20.96
CA GLU A 261 12.52 44.68 -22.38
C GLU A 261 13.19 46.03 -22.68
N THR A 262 13.64 46.20 -23.92
CA THR A 262 14.43 47.36 -24.36
C THR A 262 13.87 47.89 -25.67
N ASP A 263 13.90 49.22 -25.84
CA ASP A 263 13.47 49.86 -27.08
C ASP A 263 14.25 49.35 -28.29
N LYS A 264 13.53 49.23 -29.40
CA LYS A 264 14.06 48.68 -30.64
C LYS A 264 13.38 49.30 -31.84
N CYS A 265 14.13 49.47 -32.93
CA CYS A 265 13.55 49.95 -34.17
C CYS A 265 12.47 48.98 -34.66
N TYR A 266 11.26 49.51 -34.85
CA TYR A 266 10.17 48.78 -35.47
C TYR A 266 10.39 48.71 -36.99
N ASP A 267 10.76 49.86 -37.57
CA ASP A 267 11.26 50.00 -38.93
C ASP A 267 12.30 51.14 -39.00
N GLN A 268 12.56 51.71 -40.19
CA GLN A 268 13.53 52.79 -40.36
C GLN A 268 13.06 54.13 -39.82
N ASP A 269 11.75 54.35 -39.72
CA ASP A 269 11.14 55.64 -39.41
C ASP A 269 10.43 55.63 -38.03
N SER A 270 10.52 54.53 -37.28
CA SER A 270 9.83 54.37 -36.00
C SER A 270 10.51 53.45 -34.97
N VAL A 271 10.36 53.82 -33.70
CA VAL A 271 10.78 53.07 -32.51
C VAL A 271 9.59 52.26 -31.99
N LEU A 272 9.80 50.99 -31.68
CA LEU A 272 8.94 50.27 -30.74
C LEU A 272 9.41 50.64 -29.33
N GLU A 273 8.58 51.44 -28.68
CA GLU A 273 8.74 51.95 -27.33
C GLU A 273 8.21 50.95 -26.29
N VAL A 274 8.94 50.79 -25.21
CA VAL A 274 8.53 50.09 -23.99
C VAL A 274 8.71 51.03 -22.80
N TRP A 275 7.66 51.25 -22.00
CA TRP A 275 7.71 52.21 -20.89
C TRP A 275 6.92 51.73 -19.67
N CYS A 276 7.17 52.34 -18.50
CA CYS A 276 6.38 52.10 -17.29
C CYS A 276 5.15 53.03 -17.19
N THR A 277 3.97 52.46 -16.97
CA THR A 277 2.71 53.21 -16.84
C THR A 277 2.51 53.78 -15.43
N GLU A 278 1.55 54.70 -15.27
CA GLU A 278 1.17 55.28 -13.97
C GLU A 278 0.64 54.24 -12.96
N ASP A 279 0.17 53.07 -13.42
CA ASP A 279 -0.26 51.93 -12.60
C ASP A 279 0.84 50.85 -12.39
N GLY A 280 2.09 51.18 -12.73
CA GLY A 280 3.25 50.29 -12.57
C GLY A 280 3.25 49.07 -13.51
N SER A 281 2.50 49.10 -14.61
CA SER A 281 2.51 48.04 -15.62
C SER A 281 3.36 48.42 -16.84
N VAL A 282 3.73 47.43 -17.65
CA VAL A 282 4.54 47.64 -18.85
C VAL A 282 3.65 48.04 -20.02
N GLY A 283 3.89 49.22 -20.59
CA GLY A 283 3.26 49.71 -21.80
C GLY A 283 4.14 49.49 -23.04
N PHE A 284 3.49 49.28 -24.19
CA PHE A 284 4.15 49.12 -25.49
C PHE A 284 3.47 49.99 -26.55
N GLY A 285 4.25 50.53 -27.49
CA GLY A 285 3.71 51.39 -28.55
C GLY A 285 4.73 51.70 -29.63
N ILE A 286 4.27 52.24 -30.77
CA ILE A 286 5.14 52.67 -31.86
C ILE A 286 5.19 54.19 -31.87
N LEU A 287 6.38 54.77 -31.83
CA LEU A 287 6.62 56.21 -31.94
C LEU A 287 7.34 56.51 -33.26
N GLU A 288 6.70 57.31 -34.11
CA GLU A 288 7.31 57.81 -35.35
C GLU A 288 8.41 58.83 -35.04
N CYS A 289 9.55 58.69 -35.72
CA CYS A 289 10.60 59.70 -35.80
C CYS A 289 10.10 60.92 -36.57
N TYR A 290 10.65 62.11 -36.29
CA TYR A 290 10.26 63.33 -37.02
C TYR A 290 10.97 63.44 -38.37
N ASP A 291 10.47 64.32 -39.25
CA ASP A 291 10.95 64.50 -40.61
C ASP A 291 12.50 64.52 -40.70
N SER A 292 13.07 63.56 -41.46
CA SER A 292 14.51 63.33 -41.71
C SER A 292 15.36 62.74 -40.57
N ASP A 293 14.75 62.35 -39.45
CA ASP A 293 15.35 61.44 -38.48
C ASP A 293 15.08 59.97 -38.88
N TRP A 294 15.94 59.02 -38.45
CA TRP A 294 15.71 57.57 -38.59
C TRP A 294 15.94 56.84 -37.26
N CYS A 295 15.34 55.66 -37.09
CA CYS A 295 15.64 54.82 -35.94
C CYS A 295 16.99 54.10 -36.08
N GLU A 296 17.84 54.23 -35.07
CA GLU A 296 19.10 53.50 -34.93
C GLU A 296 19.28 53.06 -33.47
N ASP A 297 19.63 51.78 -33.25
CA ASP A 297 19.76 51.14 -31.92
C ASP A 297 18.57 51.36 -30.95
N GLY A 298 17.35 51.50 -31.47
CA GLY A 298 16.15 51.67 -30.65
C GLY A 298 15.82 53.11 -30.26
N ALA A 299 16.50 54.11 -30.81
CA ALA A 299 16.13 55.52 -30.68
C ALA A 299 16.13 56.22 -32.04
N CYS A 300 15.32 57.27 -32.20
CA CYS A 300 15.40 58.17 -33.34
C CYS A 300 16.72 58.98 -33.26
N THR A 301 17.45 59.02 -34.37
CA THR A 301 18.69 59.80 -34.52
C THR A 301 18.54 60.79 -35.67
N SER A 302 19.12 61.97 -35.51
CA SER A 302 18.91 63.07 -36.46
C SER A 302 19.87 63.04 -37.65
N GLY A 303 19.32 63.25 -38.85
CA GLY A 303 20.07 63.18 -40.10
C GLY A 303 21.16 64.26 -40.25
N SER A 304 22.40 63.80 -40.43
CA SER A 304 23.60 64.59 -40.72
C SER A 304 23.77 64.96 -42.19
#